data_AF-A0ABD4XWB0-F1
#
_entry.id   AF-A0ABD4XWB0-F1
#
_cell.length_a   1.000
_cell.length_b   1.000
_cell.length_c   1.000
_cell.angle_alpha   90.00
_cell.angle_beta   90.00
_cell.angle_gamma   90.00
#
_symmetry.space_group_name_H-M   'P 1'
#
loop_
_entity.id
_entity.type
_entity.pdbx_description
1 polymer ?
#
loop_
_entity_poly.entity_id
_entity_poly.type
_entity_poly.pdbx_seq_one_letter_code
_entity_poly.pdbx_strand_id
1 'polypeptide(L)'
;MKPADTQMLGLVNAVREFTGEGMMSVKKALAATGNDPLLACGYLKYSGCLINLNGGDREAWTLRNAEAYAKLLALAEDGRIVWRAAPESAPADASVNQTDLEGPGQ
;
A
#
# COMPACT_ATOMS: atom_id res chain seq x y z
N MET A 1 11.34 -0.47 -29.26
CA MET A 1 11.48 -0.49 -27.78
C MET A 1 11.30 -1.93 -27.33
N LYS A 2 12.04 -2.39 -26.31
CA LYS A 2 11.87 -3.78 -25.84
C LYS A 2 10.55 -3.90 -25.08
N PRO A 3 9.87 -5.05 -25.11
CA PRO A 3 8.59 -5.23 -24.41
C PRO A 3 8.67 -4.96 -22.90
N ALA A 4 9.86 -5.12 -22.29
CA ALA A 4 10.10 -4.81 -20.89
C ALA A 4 10.04 -3.30 -20.58
N ASP A 5 10.49 -2.44 -21.50
CA ASP A 5 10.52 -0.98 -21.30
C ASP A 5 9.10 -0.39 -21.31
N THR A 6 8.22 -0.95 -22.17
CA THR A 6 6.81 -0.55 -22.26
C THR A 6 6.02 -0.99 -21.03
N GLN A 7 6.29 -2.18 -20.50
CA GLN A 7 5.66 -2.66 -19.26
C GLN A 7 6.05 -1.81 -18.05
N MET A 8 7.34 -1.48 -17.92
CA MET A 8 7.82 -0.60 -16.86
C MET A 8 7.17 0.80 -16.95
N LEU A 9 7.03 1.36 -18.15
CA LEU A 9 6.37 2.65 -18.33
C LEU A 9 4.91 2.62 -17.89
N GLY A 10 4.18 1.54 -18.20
CA GLY A 10 2.80 1.34 -17.77
C GLY A 10 2.67 1.31 -16.23
N LEU A 11 3.51 0.53 -15.56
CA LEU A 11 3.52 0.46 -14.09
C LEU A 11 3.84 1.81 -13.45
N VAL A 12 4.82 2.53 -14.01
CA VAL A 12 5.19 3.86 -13.52
C VAL A 12 4.02 4.83 -13.65
N ASN A 13 3.30 4.83 -14.78
CA ASN A 13 2.16 5.71 -14.96
C ASN A 13 1.01 5.36 -14.00
N ALA A 14 0.67 4.07 -13.85
CA ALA A 14 -0.37 3.61 -12.94
C ALA A 14 -0.12 4.04 -11.49
N VAL A 15 1.12 3.90 -11.00
CA VAL A 15 1.50 4.33 -9.65
C VAL A 15 1.44 5.85 -9.53
N ARG A 16 1.96 6.60 -10.51
CA ARG A 16 1.95 8.08 -10.48
C ARG A 16 0.54 8.66 -10.47
N GLU A 17 -0.35 8.11 -11.29
CA GLU A 17 -1.74 8.55 -11.35
C GLU A 17 -2.46 8.32 -10.02
N PHE A 18 -2.17 7.22 -9.33
CA PHE A 18 -2.79 6.89 -8.06
C PHE A 18 -2.21 7.68 -6.87
N THR A 19 -0.88 7.85 -6.80
CA THR A 19 -0.21 8.47 -5.65
C THR A 19 0.04 9.97 -5.81
N GLY A 20 0.08 10.48 -7.04
CA GLY A 20 0.53 11.84 -7.34
C GLY A 20 2.05 12.04 -7.28
N GLU A 21 2.83 10.97 -7.06
CA GLU A 21 4.29 11.07 -6.88
C GLU A 21 5.06 11.35 -8.17
N GLY A 22 6.26 11.90 -7.99
CA GLY A 22 7.18 12.18 -9.09
C GLY A 22 7.71 10.91 -9.78
N MET A 23 7.98 11.00 -11.08
CA MET A 23 8.50 9.90 -11.92
C MET A 23 9.70 9.17 -11.31
N MET A 24 10.65 9.91 -10.74
CA MET A 24 11.86 9.32 -10.15
C MET A 24 11.58 8.60 -8.83
N SER A 25 10.72 9.14 -7.96
CA SER A 25 10.31 8.48 -6.72
C SER A 25 9.61 7.16 -7.03
N VAL A 26 8.70 7.17 -8.01
CA VAL A 26 7.97 5.97 -8.43
C VAL A 26 8.89 4.90 -8.99
N LYS A 27 9.85 5.26 -9.85
CA LYS A 27 10.83 4.29 -10.39
C LYS A 27 11.68 3.66 -9.28
N LYS A 28 12.10 4.43 -8.28
CA LYS A 28 12.85 3.92 -7.13
C LYS A 28 12.00 2.98 -6.27
N ALA A 29 10.75 3.34 -6.02
CA ALA A 29 9.83 2.50 -5.28
C ALA A 29 9.57 1.17 -6.00
N LEU A 30 9.26 1.19 -7.30
CA LEU A 30 9.08 -0.02 -8.10
C LEU A 30 10.34 -0.90 -8.09
N ALA A 31 11.53 -0.33 -8.19
CA ALA A 31 12.77 -1.10 -8.09
C ALA A 31 12.95 -1.75 -6.71
N ALA A 32 12.60 -1.05 -5.62
CA ALA A 32 12.66 -1.56 -4.26
C ALA A 32 11.60 -2.65 -3.98
N THR A 33 10.48 -2.65 -4.69
CA THR A 33 9.35 -3.57 -4.50
C THR A 33 9.27 -4.67 -5.55
N GLY A 34 10.33 -4.90 -6.33
CA GLY A 34 10.34 -5.96 -7.34
C GLY A 34 9.36 -5.74 -8.50
N ASN A 35 9.06 -4.47 -8.82
CA ASN A 35 8.08 -4.02 -9.81
C ASN A 35 6.62 -4.32 -9.47
N ASP A 36 6.30 -4.56 -8.19
CA ASP A 36 4.91 -4.60 -7.72
C ASP A 36 4.37 -3.17 -7.56
N PRO A 37 3.38 -2.74 -8.37
CA PRO A 37 2.82 -1.39 -8.31
C PRO A 37 2.02 -1.11 -7.03
N LEU A 38 1.33 -2.11 -6.48
CA LEU A 38 0.52 -1.94 -5.27
C LEU A 38 1.42 -1.78 -4.05
N LEU A 39 2.47 -2.60 -3.99
CA LEU A 39 3.50 -2.49 -2.96
C LEU A 39 4.29 -1.18 -3.09
N ALA A 40 4.57 -0.73 -4.33
CA ALA A 40 5.23 0.56 -4.57
C ALA A 40 4.39 1.74 -4.04
N CYS A 41 3.07 1.73 -4.18
CA CYS A 41 2.19 2.74 -3.59
C CYS A 41 2.32 2.78 -2.05
N GLY A 42 2.35 1.61 -1.41
CA GLY A 42 2.60 1.51 0.03
C GLY A 42 3.99 1.99 0.42
N TYR A 43 5.01 1.61 -0.34
CA TYR A 43 6.39 1.98 -0.08
C TYR A 43 6.57 3.50 -0.13
N LEU A 44 6.02 4.16 -1.15
CA LEU A 44 6.02 5.62 -1.27
C LEU A 44 5.37 6.29 -0.05
N LYS A 45 4.18 5.80 0.36
CA LYS A 45 3.45 6.34 1.51
C LYS A 45 4.25 6.32 2.81
N TYR A 46 5.02 5.27 3.06
CA TYR A 46 5.74 5.08 4.33
C TYR A 46 7.22 5.48 4.28
N SER A 47 7.82 5.58 3.10
CA SER A 47 9.24 5.91 2.92
C SER A 47 9.64 7.30 3.45
N GLY A 48 8.69 8.23 3.55
CA GLY A 48 8.86 9.57 4.13
C GLY A 48 8.45 9.69 5.60
N CYS A 49 8.00 8.62 6.24
CA CYS A 49 7.57 8.67 7.64
C CYS A 49 8.77 8.90 8.58
N LEU A 50 8.68 9.93 9.42
CA LEU A 50 9.66 10.23 10.46
C LEU A 50 9.48 9.27 11.64
N ILE A 51 9.98 8.06 11.47
CA ILE A 51 10.14 7.07 12.54
C ILE A 51 11.60 7.07 13.01
N ASN A 52 11.81 7.13 14.34
CA ASN A 52 13.13 7.07 14.96
C ASN A 52 13.67 5.62 14.95
N LEU A 53 13.85 5.08 13.74
CA LEU A 53 14.45 3.78 13.46
C LEU A 53 15.75 3.97 12.69
N ASN A 54 16.73 3.12 12.96
CA ASN A 54 17.99 3.06 12.22
C ASN A 54 17.78 2.39 10.86
N GLY A 55 18.64 2.70 9.89
CA GLY A 55 18.50 2.35 8.46
C GLY A 55 17.73 1.05 8.16
N GLY A 56 18.30 -0.12 8.47
CA GLY A 56 17.69 -1.42 8.16
C GLY A 56 16.36 -1.69 8.86
N ASP A 57 16.18 -1.24 10.11
CA ASP A 57 14.91 -1.36 10.83
C ASP A 57 13.83 -0.47 10.22
N ARG A 58 14.23 0.71 9.70
CA ARG A 58 13.34 1.62 8.97
C ARG A 58 12.87 1.00 7.67
N GLU A 59 13.76 0.39 6.90
CA GLU A 59 13.40 -0.26 5.63
C GLU A 59 12.47 -1.46 5.86
N ALA A 60 12.78 -2.33 6.82
CA ALA A 60 11.93 -3.45 7.18
C ALA A 60 10.54 -3.00 7.66
N TRP A 61 10.49 -1.96 8.50
CA TRP A 61 9.23 -1.36 8.93
C TRP A 61 8.45 -0.77 7.76
N THR A 62 9.13 -0.05 6.86
CA THR A 62 8.52 0.56 5.67
C THR A 62 7.90 -0.51 4.78
N LEU A 63 8.62 -1.60 4.51
CA LEU A 63 8.14 -2.70 3.68
C LEU A 63 6.93 -3.40 4.30
N ARG A 64 6.98 -3.73 5.61
CA ARG A 64 5.86 -4.36 6.31
C ARG A 64 4.58 -3.51 6.27
N ASN A 65 4.70 -2.20 6.43
CA ASN A 65 3.55 -1.29 6.34
C ASN A 65 3.08 -1.11 4.90
N ALA A 66 4.01 -1.07 3.95
CA ALA A 66 3.70 -1.04 2.52
C ALA A 66 2.89 -2.27 2.10
N GLU A 67 3.25 -3.47 2.57
CA GLU A 67 2.50 -4.72 2.32
C GLU A 67 1.07 -4.65 2.88
N ALA A 68 0.89 -4.10 4.07
CA ALA A 68 -0.44 -3.91 4.65
C ALA A 68 -1.28 -2.95 3.81
N TYR A 69 -0.69 -1.85 3.36
CA TYR A 69 -1.37 -0.88 2.49
C TYR A 69 -1.69 -1.44 1.10
N ALA A 70 -0.79 -2.23 0.51
CA ALA A 70 -1.01 -2.87 -0.78
C ALA A 70 -2.26 -3.77 -0.79
N LYS A 71 -2.58 -4.41 0.34
CA LYS A 71 -3.80 -5.23 0.50
C LYS A 71 -5.10 -4.42 0.39
N LEU A 72 -5.04 -3.10 0.60
CA LEU A 72 -6.16 -2.18 0.42
C LEU A 72 -6.33 -1.75 -1.04
N LEU A 73 -5.41 -2.13 -1.92
CA LEU A 73 -5.40 -1.74 -3.32
C LEU A 73 -5.71 -2.95 -4.22
N ALA A 74 -6.09 -2.63 -5.45
CA ALA A 74 -6.24 -3.58 -6.55
C ALA A 74 -5.76 -2.93 -7.85
N LEU A 75 -5.27 -3.75 -8.77
CA LEU A 75 -5.02 -3.35 -10.15
C LEU A 75 -6.27 -3.69 -10.97
N ALA A 76 -6.93 -2.67 -11.50
CA ALA A 76 -8.10 -2.85 -12.36
C ALA A 76 -7.70 -3.41 -13.73
N GLU A 77 -8.67 -3.97 -14.47
CA GLU A 77 -8.44 -4.56 -15.80
C GLU A 77 -7.85 -3.58 -16.81
N ASP A 78 -8.14 -2.29 -16.64
CA ASP A 78 -7.61 -1.21 -17.49
C ASP A 78 -6.21 -0.73 -17.06
N GLY A 79 -5.60 -1.38 -16.06
CA GLY A 79 -4.26 -1.09 -15.58
C GLY A 79 -4.17 0.06 -14.57
N ARG A 80 -5.30 0.66 -14.17
CA ARG A 80 -5.32 1.68 -13.10
C ARG A 80 -5.32 1.04 -11.72
N ILE A 81 -4.64 1.67 -10.78
CA ILE A 81 -4.69 1.27 -9.37
C ILE A 81 -5.94 1.89 -8.76
N VAL A 82 -6.69 1.08 -8.03
CA VAL A 82 -7.92 1.49 -7.34
C VAL A 82 -7.91 1.01 -5.91
N TRP A 83 -8.71 1.66 -5.06
CA TRP A 83 -9.01 1.14 -3.74
C TRP A 83 -9.84 -0.14 -3.88
N ARG A 84 -9.46 -1.19 -3.14
CA ARG A 84 -10.27 -2.40 -3.04
C ARG A 84 -11.56 -2.05 -2.32
N ALA A 85 -12.70 -2.49 -2.86
CA ALA A 85 -13.95 -2.45 -2.11
C ALA A 85 -13.78 -3.26 -0.81
N ALA A 86 -14.36 -2.78 0.30
CA ALA A 86 -14.45 -3.61 1.50
C ALA A 86 -15.08 -4.96 1.10
N PRO A 87 -14.61 -6.10 1.64
CA PRO A 87 -15.25 -7.37 1.34
C PRO A 87 -16.73 -7.24 1.71
N GLU A 88 -17.64 -7.47 0.75
CA GLU A 88 -19.09 -7.33 0.89
C GLU A 88 -19.73 -8.38 1.83
N SER A 89 -18.94 -8.93 2.75
CA SER A 89 -19.38 -9.87 3.77
C SER A 89 -18.30 -9.97 4.85
N ALA A 90 -18.12 -8.89 5.62
CA ALA A 90 -17.88 -9.13 7.04
C ALA A 90 -19.19 -9.73 7.57
N PRO A 91 -19.19 -10.94 8.17
CA PRO A 91 -20.39 -11.44 8.81
C PRO A 91 -20.82 -10.39 9.85
N ALA A 92 -22.09 -9.99 9.81
CA ALA A 92 -22.71 -9.05 10.74
C ALA A 92 -22.67 -9.52 12.22
N ASP A 93 -22.00 -10.63 12.50
CA ASP A 93 -21.93 -11.30 13.80
C ASP A 93 -20.67 -10.97 14.61
N ALA A 94 -19.80 -10.06 14.13
CA ALA A 94 -18.87 -9.37 15.03
C ALA A 94 -19.61 -8.27 15.79
N SER A 95 -20.66 -8.65 16.53
CA SER A 95 -21.20 -7.85 17.61
C SER A 95 -20.10 -7.75 18.66
N VAL A 96 -19.30 -6.69 18.58
CA VAL A 96 -18.63 -6.18 19.77
C VAL A 96 -19.75 -5.81 20.74
N ASN A 97 -19.96 -6.68 21.73
CA ASN A 97 -20.94 -6.45 22.77
C ASN A 97 -20.52 -5.14 23.46
N GLN A 98 -21.32 -4.09 23.30
CA GLN A 98 -21.05 -2.76 23.85
C GLN A 98 -21.07 -2.76 25.40
N THR A 99 -21.37 -3.90 26.01
CA THR A 99 -21.42 -4.14 27.45
C THR A 99 -20.06 -4.46 28.10
N ASP A 100 -18.98 -4.69 27.34
CA ASP A 100 -17.63 -4.89 27.91
C ASP A 100 -16.89 -3.57 28.22
N LEU A 101 -17.56 -2.42 28.16
CA LEU A 101 -17.01 -1.10 28.49
C LEU A 101 -17.44 -0.55 29.87
N GLU A 102 -18.24 -1.28 30.65
CA GLU A 102 -18.48 -0.91 32.05
C GLU A 102 -17.43 -1.59 32.94
N GLY A 103 -16.37 -0.83 33.27
CA GLY A 103 -15.40 -1.22 34.30
C GLY A 103 -16.05 -1.40 35.67
N PRO A 104 -15.38 -2.08 36.63
CA PRO A 104 -15.97 -2.40 37.92
C PRO A 104 -16.07 -1.13 38.76
N GLY A 105 -17.29 -0.62 38.90
CA GLY A 105 -17.65 0.44 39.84
C GLY A 105 -18.73 -0.04 40.81
N GLN A 106 -18.30 -0.67 41.90
CA GLN A 106 -19.01 -0.75 43.19
C GLN A 106 -17.96 -0.59 44.29
#